data_AF-A0A6I2L6Z7-F1
#
_entry.id   AF-A0A6I2L6Z7-F1
#
_cell.length_a   1.000
_cell.length_b   1.000
_cell.length_c   1.000
_cell.angle_alpha   90.00
_cell.angle_beta   90.00
_cell.angle_gamma   90.00
#
_symmetry.space_group_name_H-M   'P 1'
#
loop_
_entity.id
_entity.type
_entity.pdbx_description
1 polymer ?
#
loop_
_entity_poly.entity_id
_entity_poly.type
_entity_poly.pdbx_seq_one_letter_code
_entity_poly.pdbx_strand_id
1 'polypeptide(L)'
;MKTKTLMMSALFSMISAAAFAQNPVAQDSREIKHDNAVIAVKKGEVAAGKQQLQAEHQETKALAHAEHQALKKGDVVQAKQLDQARHDEQHAMQQQKQAIKHDKKVIARHRVDKHEAQIAREEDKLKHEHEAGKI
;
A
#
# COMPACT_ATOMS: atom_id res chain seq x y z
N MET A 1 25.64 -4.01 15.86
CA MET A 1 24.74 -2.96 16.38
C MET A 1 23.79 -3.59 17.39
N LYS A 2 23.51 -2.88 18.49
CA LYS A 2 22.92 -3.42 19.73
C LYS A 2 21.42 -3.72 19.60
N THR A 3 21.01 -4.82 20.21
CA THR A 3 19.66 -5.37 20.36
C THR A 3 18.76 -4.45 21.19
N LYS A 4 17.49 -4.29 20.78
CA LYS A 4 16.44 -3.65 21.59
C LYS A 4 15.40 -4.70 22.00
N THR A 5 15.70 -5.33 23.12
CA THR A 5 14.83 -6.17 23.92
C THR A 5 13.70 -5.34 24.52
N LEU A 6 12.47 -5.70 24.17
CA LEU A 6 11.40 -6.08 25.11
C LEU A 6 11.35 -5.28 26.44
N MET A 7 10.42 -4.34 26.56
CA MET A 7 9.71 -3.99 27.81
C MET A 7 8.63 -2.94 27.49
N MET A 8 7.36 -3.36 27.40
CA MET A 8 6.19 -2.51 27.65
C MET A 8 4.97 -3.44 27.89
N SER A 9 5.10 -4.28 28.91
CA SER A 9 3.97 -4.92 29.57
C SER A 9 3.74 -4.20 30.89
N ALA A 10 2.74 -3.34 30.97
CA ALA A 10 1.94 -3.14 32.17
C ALA A 10 0.84 -2.08 31.95
N LEU A 11 -0.34 -2.41 32.47
CA LEU A 11 -1.37 -1.52 32.99
C LEU A 11 -2.28 -0.80 31.99
N PHE A 12 -3.34 -1.51 31.59
CA PHE A 12 -4.67 -0.90 31.52
C PHE A 12 -5.70 -1.84 32.16
N SER A 13 -5.86 -1.69 33.48
CA SER A 13 -6.98 -2.28 34.23
C SER A 13 -8.27 -1.54 33.90
N MET A 14 -9.31 -2.34 33.68
CA MET A 14 -10.75 -2.08 33.87
C MET A 14 -11.26 -0.65 33.68
N ILE A 15 -11.96 -0.41 32.56
CA ILE A 15 -13.07 0.54 32.52
C ILE A 15 -14.23 -0.09 31.74
N SER A 16 -15.26 -0.44 32.50
CA SER A 16 -16.70 -0.46 32.19
C SER A 16 -17.16 -1.09 30.86
N ALA A 17 -17.87 -2.21 30.99
CA ALA A 17 -18.80 -2.69 29.98
C ALA A 17 -19.95 -1.68 29.81
N ALA A 18 -19.75 -0.70 28.93
CA ALA A 18 -20.87 -0.03 28.29
C ALA A 18 -21.30 -0.92 27.13
N ALA A 19 -22.37 -1.68 27.33
CA ALA A 19 -23.14 -2.25 26.23
C ALA A 19 -23.77 -1.08 25.47
N PHE A 20 -22.96 -0.40 24.66
CA PHE A 20 -23.46 0.52 23.67
C PHE A 20 -24.25 -0.32 22.69
N ALA A 21 -25.56 -0.09 22.65
CA ALA A 21 -26.39 -0.47 21.53
C ALA A 21 -25.71 0.10 20.26
N GLN A 22 -24.96 -0.76 19.57
CA GLN A 22 -24.33 -0.43 18.30
C GLN A 22 -25.45 -0.20 17.32
N ASN A 23 -25.72 1.07 17.04
CA ASN A 23 -26.59 1.44 15.94
C ASN A 23 -25.82 1.02 14.66
N PRO A 24 -26.27 0.00 13.90
CA PRO A 24 -25.48 -0.60 12.82
C PRO A 24 -25.06 0.45 11.78
N VAL A 25 -25.91 1.46 11.56
CA VAL A 25 -25.68 2.60 10.65
C VAL A 25 -24.43 3.43 11.02
N ALA A 26 -24.13 3.59 12.32
CA ALA A 26 -23.01 4.42 12.79
C ALA A 26 -21.66 3.68 12.74
N GLN A 27 -21.67 2.36 12.93
CA GLN A 27 -20.48 1.51 12.82
C GLN A 27 -20.05 1.37 11.34
N ASP A 28 -21.03 1.19 10.47
CA ASP A 28 -20.86 1.01 9.03
C ASP A 28 -20.37 2.31 8.33
N SER A 29 -20.83 3.47 8.79
CA SER A 29 -20.30 4.77 8.34
C SER A 29 -18.83 5.01 8.75
N ARG A 30 -18.35 4.38 9.84
CA ARG A 30 -16.93 4.46 10.24
C ARG A 30 -16.06 3.55 9.38
N GLU A 31 -16.57 2.38 9.02
CA GLU A 31 -15.88 1.40 8.17
C GLU A 31 -15.62 1.96 6.76
N ILE A 32 -16.62 2.58 6.14
CA ILE A 32 -16.46 3.20 4.82
C ILE A 32 -15.48 4.39 4.86
N LYS A 33 -15.49 5.18 5.94
CA LYS A 33 -14.54 6.28 6.13
C LYS A 33 -13.13 5.74 6.29
N HIS A 34 -12.98 4.65 7.04
CA HIS A 34 -11.72 3.95 7.21
C HIS A 34 -11.19 3.41 5.86
N ASP A 35 -12.01 2.71 5.08
CA ASP A 35 -11.60 2.21 3.76
C ASP A 35 -11.21 3.33 2.79
N ASN A 36 -11.94 4.44 2.79
CA ASN A 36 -11.57 5.61 1.98
C ASN A 36 -10.21 6.18 2.40
N ALA A 37 -9.92 6.25 3.70
CA ALA A 37 -8.63 6.71 4.20
C ALA A 37 -7.51 5.74 3.79
N VAL A 38 -7.71 4.44 3.95
CA VAL A 38 -6.74 3.41 3.53
C VAL A 38 -6.46 3.48 2.03
N ILE A 39 -7.51 3.56 1.20
CA ILE A 39 -7.39 3.70 -0.26
C ILE A 39 -6.62 4.98 -0.61
N ALA A 40 -6.89 6.10 0.07
CA ALA A 40 -6.21 7.37 -0.19
C ALA A 40 -4.72 7.30 0.14
N VAL A 41 -4.37 6.76 1.32
CA VAL A 41 -2.98 6.55 1.73
C VAL A 41 -2.26 5.65 0.74
N LYS A 42 -2.82 4.49 0.42
CA LYS A 42 -2.21 3.52 -0.52
C LYS A 42 -2.04 4.09 -1.92
N LYS A 43 -2.98 4.93 -2.40
CA LYS A 43 -2.82 5.63 -3.67
C LYS A 43 -1.65 6.62 -3.64
N GLY A 44 -1.48 7.34 -2.53
CA GLY A 44 -0.34 8.23 -2.30
C GLY A 44 0.98 7.46 -2.35
N GLU A 45 1.07 6.34 -1.64
CA GLU A 45 2.24 5.45 -1.63
C GLU A 45 2.57 4.93 -3.05
N VAL A 46 1.56 4.49 -3.81
CA VAL A 46 1.73 4.06 -5.21
C VAL A 46 2.23 5.21 -6.10
N ALA A 47 1.75 6.43 -5.89
CA ALA A 47 2.18 7.59 -6.67
C ALA A 47 3.64 7.97 -6.34
N ALA A 48 3.99 8.05 -5.05
CA ALA A 48 5.34 8.33 -4.59
C ALA A 48 6.33 7.26 -5.09
N GLY A 49 5.99 5.98 -4.93
CA GLY A 49 6.82 4.87 -5.41
C GLY A 49 7.02 4.89 -6.93
N LYS A 50 6.02 5.30 -7.71
CA LYS A 50 6.18 5.48 -9.16
C LYS A 50 7.13 6.63 -9.52
N GLN A 51 7.05 7.75 -8.81
CA GLN A 51 7.95 8.88 -9.04
C GLN A 51 9.39 8.49 -8.73
N GLN A 52 9.61 7.79 -7.61
CA GLN A 52 10.93 7.27 -7.24
C GLN A 52 11.46 6.28 -8.29
N LEU A 53 10.64 5.31 -8.74
CA LEU A 53 11.03 4.39 -9.81
C LEU A 53 11.43 5.11 -11.11
N GLN A 54 10.81 6.24 -11.43
CA GLN A 54 11.18 7.01 -12.62
C GLN A 54 12.55 7.66 -12.46
N ALA A 55 12.88 8.18 -11.28
CA ALA A 55 14.18 8.73 -10.96
C ALA A 55 15.28 7.65 -11.00
N GLU A 56 15.08 6.52 -10.31
CA GLU A 56 16.01 5.38 -10.30
C GLU A 56 16.25 4.81 -11.71
N HIS A 57 15.23 4.85 -12.58
CA HIS A 57 15.38 4.43 -13.97
C HIS A 57 16.32 5.35 -14.78
N GLN A 58 16.35 6.65 -14.47
CA GLN A 58 17.31 7.58 -15.09
C GLN A 58 18.73 7.31 -14.59
N GLU A 59 18.88 7.04 -13.29
CA GLU A 59 20.17 6.68 -12.69
C GLU A 59 20.73 5.39 -13.27
N THR A 60 19.90 4.36 -13.43
CA THR A 60 20.28 3.10 -14.08
C THR A 60 20.75 3.32 -15.53
N LYS A 61 20.09 4.22 -16.28
CA LYS A 61 20.52 4.58 -17.64
C LYS A 61 21.86 5.32 -17.62
N ALA A 62 22.06 6.21 -16.66
CA ALA A 62 23.33 6.90 -16.50
C ALA A 62 24.48 5.91 -16.19
N LEU A 63 24.23 4.92 -15.32
CA LEU A 63 25.19 3.84 -15.06
C LEU A 63 25.51 3.04 -16.32
N ALA A 64 24.50 2.64 -17.10
CA ALA A 64 24.72 1.92 -18.35
C ALA A 64 25.53 2.74 -19.37
N HIS A 65 25.28 4.05 -19.46
CA HIS A 65 26.07 4.94 -20.30
C HIS A 65 27.52 5.07 -19.81
N ALA A 66 27.74 5.19 -18.51
CA ALA A 66 29.07 5.26 -17.92
C ALA A 66 29.85 3.95 -18.12
N GLU A 67 29.19 2.80 -17.94
CA GLU A 67 29.73 1.46 -18.18
C GLU A 67 30.22 1.33 -19.62
N HIS A 68 29.37 1.70 -20.59
CA HIS A 68 29.73 1.67 -22.01
C HIS A 68 30.91 2.60 -22.34
N GLN A 69 30.99 3.78 -21.69
CA GLN A 69 32.14 4.67 -21.86
C GLN A 69 33.43 4.09 -21.28
N ALA A 70 33.37 3.40 -20.14
CA ALA A 70 34.52 2.73 -19.54
C ALA A 70 35.01 1.59 -20.44
N LEU A 71 34.10 0.77 -20.97
CA LEU A 71 34.42 -0.28 -21.94
C LEU A 71 35.08 0.28 -23.20
N LYS A 72 34.56 1.40 -23.74
CA LYS A 72 35.13 2.07 -24.91
C LYS A 72 36.56 2.56 -24.67
N LYS A 73 36.89 2.96 -23.43
CA LYS A 73 38.24 3.37 -23.01
C LYS A 73 39.15 2.18 -22.67
N GLY A 74 38.64 0.96 -22.67
CA GLY A 74 39.38 -0.25 -22.28
C GLY A 74 39.52 -0.42 -20.76
N ASP A 75 38.81 0.38 -19.95
CA ASP A 75 38.82 0.25 -18.49
C ASP A 75 37.80 -0.80 -18.04
N VAL A 76 38.23 -2.07 -18.12
CA VAL A 76 37.39 -3.23 -17.80
C VAL A 76 37.08 -3.32 -16.31
N VAL A 77 37.97 -2.80 -15.44
CA VAL A 77 37.76 -2.84 -13.99
C VAL A 77 36.64 -1.88 -13.61
N GLN A 78 36.68 -0.65 -14.11
CA GLN A 78 35.62 0.33 -13.89
C GLN A 78 34.29 -0.14 -14.50
N ALA A 79 34.32 -0.68 -15.72
CA ALA A 79 33.12 -1.22 -16.36
C ALA A 79 32.45 -2.31 -15.51
N LYS A 80 33.23 -3.26 -14.98
CA LYS A 80 32.68 -4.34 -14.13
C LYS A 80 32.07 -3.82 -12.83
N GLN A 81 32.66 -2.78 -12.23
CA GLN A 81 32.08 -2.14 -11.03
C GLN A 81 30.74 -1.47 -11.35
N LEU A 82 30.65 -0.76 -12.48
CA LEU A 82 29.42 -0.10 -12.92
C LEU A 82 28.34 -1.12 -13.30
N ASP A 83 28.72 -2.24 -13.92
CA ASP A 83 27.82 -3.34 -14.25
C ASP A 83 27.20 -3.96 -12.98
N GLN A 84 28.04 -4.24 -11.97
CA GLN A 84 27.55 -4.76 -10.68
C GLN A 84 26.59 -3.76 -10.02
N ALA A 85 26.97 -2.48 -9.95
CA ALA A 85 26.11 -1.43 -9.39
C ALA A 85 24.77 -1.33 -10.14
N ARG A 86 24.81 -1.43 -11.47
CA ARG A 86 23.60 -1.44 -12.31
C ARG A 86 22.72 -2.66 -12.03
N HIS A 87 23.30 -3.84 -11.80
CA HIS A 87 22.57 -5.04 -11.45
C HIS A 87 21.91 -4.93 -10.06
N ASP A 88 22.63 -4.41 -9.07
CA ASP A 88 22.10 -4.19 -7.72
C ASP A 88 20.92 -3.20 -7.76
N GLU A 89 21.06 -2.11 -8.51
CA GLU A 89 20.00 -1.10 -8.72
C GLU A 89 18.78 -1.71 -9.43
N GLN A 90 19.00 -2.58 -10.42
CA GLN A 90 17.92 -3.29 -11.09
C GLN A 90 17.16 -4.24 -10.14
N HIS A 91 17.86 -4.90 -9.22
CA HIS A 91 17.21 -5.73 -8.21
C HIS A 91 16.39 -4.90 -7.22
N ALA A 92 16.91 -3.76 -6.77
CA ALA A 92 16.17 -2.82 -5.91
C ALA A 92 14.89 -2.31 -6.60
N MET A 93 14.99 -1.85 -7.85
CA MET A 93 13.84 -1.43 -8.65
C MET A 93 12.81 -2.56 -8.83
N GLN A 94 13.24 -3.81 -8.97
CA GLN A 94 12.32 -4.95 -9.08
C GLN A 94 11.54 -5.16 -7.77
N GLN A 95 12.21 -5.08 -6.62
CA GLN A 95 11.54 -5.18 -5.32
C GLN A 95 10.51 -4.07 -5.15
N GLN A 96 10.87 -2.83 -5.49
CA GLN A 96 9.95 -1.69 -5.42
C GLN A 96 8.75 -1.84 -6.37
N LYS A 97 8.96 -2.37 -7.57
CA LYS A 97 7.86 -2.71 -8.50
C LYS A 97 6.89 -3.73 -7.90
N GLN A 98 7.39 -4.75 -7.19
CA GLN A 98 6.54 -5.72 -6.52
C GLN A 98 5.76 -5.09 -5.36
N ALA A 99 6.38 -4.20 -4.57
CA ALA A 99 5.70 -3.46 -3.51
C ALA A 99 4.55 -2.61 -4.07
N ILE A 100 4.81 -1.82 -5.13
CA ILE A 100 3.77 -1.02 -5.80
C ILE A 100 2.64 -1.91 -6.35
N LYS A 101 2.98 -3.09 -6.90
CA LYS A 101 1.99 -4.05 -7.38
C LYS A 101 1.14 -4.59 -6.23
N HIS A 102 1.75 -4.86 -5.08
CA HIS A 102 1.04 -5.26 -3.88
C HIS A 102 0.08 -4.17 -3.40
N ASP A 103 0.53 -2.92 -3.29
CA ASP A 103 -0.34 -1.82 -2.83
C ASP A 103 -1.51 -1.58 -3.79
N LYS A 104 -1.29 -1.71 -5.10
CA LYS A 104 -2.39 -1.69 -6.09
C LYS A 104 -3.43 -2.78 -5.84
N LYS A 105 -3.00 -4.00 -5.47
CA LYS A 105 -3.92 -5.10 -5.13
C LYS A 105 -4.69 -4.79 -3.85
N VAL A 106 -4.03 -4.22 -2.84
CA VAL A 106 -4.69 -3.80 -1.60
C VAL A 106 -5.77 -2.76 -1.89
N ILE A 107 -5.47 -1.73 -2.70
CA ILE A 107 -6.47 -0.74 -3.14
C ILE A 107 -7.64 -1.42 -3.85
N ALA A 108 -7.36 -2.38 -4.73
CA ALA A 108 -8.42 -3.08 -5.48
C ALA A 108 -9.33 -3.89 -4.54
N ARG A 109 -8.76 -4.60 -3.55
CA ARG A 109 -9.55 -5.34 -2.55
C ARG A 109 -10.44 -4.42 -1.73
N HIS A 110 -9.89 -3.37 -1.12
CA HIS A 110 -10.70 -2.41 -0.34
C HIS A 110 -11.80 -1.73 -1.18
N ARG A 111 -11.60 -1.57 -2.49
CA ARG A 111 -12.66 -1.06 -3.38
C ARG A 111 -13.79 -2.07 -3.58
N VAL A 112 -13.47 -3.35 -3.71
CA VAL A 112 -14.46 -4.43 -3.83
C VAL A 112 -15.22 -4.55 -2.51
N ASP A 113 -14.51 -4.66 -1.38
CA ASP A 113 -15.12 -4.80 -0.06
C ASP A 113 -16.09 -3.63 0.22
N LYS A 114 -15.65 -2.40 -0.07
CA LYS A 114 -16.49 -1.20 0.03
C LYS A 114 -17.74 -1.28 -0.87
N HIS A 115 -17.62 -1.81 -2.08
CA HIS A 115 -18.74 -1.92 -3.02
C HIS A 115 -19.74 -2.99 -2.59
N GLU A 116 -19.26 -4.14 -2.09
CA GLU A 116 -20.10 -5.18 -1.51
C GLU A 116 -20.89 -4.65 -0.30
N ALA A 117 -20.23 -3.88 0.58
CA ALA A 117 -20.90 -3.19 1.68
C ALA A 117 -21.91 -2.12 1.21
N GLN A 118 -21.73 -1.53 0.03
CA GLN A 118 -22.72 -0.63 -0.57
C GLN A 118 -23.95 -1.39 -1.09
N ILE A 119 -23.74 -2.49 -1.83
CA ILE A 119 -24.84 -3.32 -2.34
C ILE A 119 -25.68 -3.88 -1.20
N ALA A 120 -25.04 -4.48 -0.19
CA ALA A 120 -25.76 -5.07 0.95
C ALA A 120 -26.70 -4.07 1.63
N ARG A 121 -26.30 -2.79 1.72
CA ARG A 121 -27.15 -1.71 2.23
C ARG A 121 -28.32 -1.37 1.32
N GLU A 122 -28.11 -1.35 0.02
CA GLU A 122 -29.20 -1.09 -0.93
C GLU A 122 -30.22 -2.23 -0.88
N GLU A 123 -29.76 -3.47 -0.81
CA GLU A 123 -30.63 -4.64 -0.65
C GLU A 123 -31.43 -4.58 0.66
N ASP A 124 -30.81 -4.24 1.79
CA ASP A 124 -31.52 -4.15 3.08
C ASP A 124 -32.51 -2.98 3.12
N LYS A 125 -32.18 -1.84 2.50
CA LYS A 125 -33.14 -0.73 2.33
C LYS A 125 -34.35 -1.16 1.50
N LEU A 126 -34.12 -1.83 0.38
CA LEU A 126 -35.20 -2.31 -0.50
C LEU A 126 -36.11 -3.33 0.22
N LYS A 127 -35.54 -4.22 1.05
CA LYS A 127 -36.32 -5.15 1.87
C LYS A 127 -37.21 -4.41 2.87
N HIS A 128 -36.65 -3.43 3.59
CA HIS A 128 -37.41 -2.64 4.55
C HIS A 128 -38.50 -1.77 3.89
N GLU A 129 -38.25 -1.18 2.73
CA GLU A 129 -39.26 -0.43 1.97
C GLU A 129 -40.38 -1.33 1.46
N HIS A 130 -40.06 -2.54 1.00
CA HIS A 130 -41.03 -3.53 0.55
C HIS A 130 -41.89 -4.09 1.70
N GLU A 131 -41.33 -4.22 2.91
CA GLU A 131 -42.09 -4.57 4.11
C GLU A 131 -42.97 -3.42 4.61
N ALA A 132 -42.46 -2.18 4.57
CA ALA A 132 -43.20 -0.99 4.98
C ALA A 132 -44.33 -0.61 4.01
N GLY A 133 -44.19 -0.91 2.71
CA GLY A 133 -45.21 -0.68 1.69
C GLY A 133 -46.30 -1.76 1.59
N LYS A 134 -46.23 -2.81 2.42
CA LYS A 134 -47.24 -3.89 2.48
C LYS A 134 -48.35 -3.66 3.53
N ILE A 135 -48.51 -2.43 4.00
CA ILE A 135 -49.57 -2.02 4.94
C ILE A 135 -50.69 -1.30 4.21
#